data_AF-A0A7J8Y249-F1
#
_entry.id   AF-A0A7J8Y249-F1
#
_cell.length_a   1.000
_cell.length_b   1.000
_cell.length_c   1.000
_cell.angle_alpha   90.00
_cell.angle_beta   90.00
_cell.angle_gamma   90.00
#
_symmetry.space_group_name_H-M   'P 1'
#
loop_
_entity.id
_entity.type
_entity.pdbx_description
1 polymer ?
#
loop_
_entity_poly.entity_id
_entity_poly.type
_entity_poly.pdbx_seq_one_letter_code
_entity_poly.pdbx_strand_id
1 'polypeptide(L)'
;PSEVELESALRLKTIQYFVTQRPWLDLYGKHVRPVAPFGSASRRSYVDPALIHRSLPDELLFEVFVRMAPYDLGRASCVCRKWRYTIRNPVFWRTACLKAWQLSGLVENYKILQSKYEGSWRKMWLLRPRVRTDGKLYFLTCF
;
A
#
# COMPACT_ATOMS: atom_id res chain seq x y z
N PRO A 1 -2.47 15.62 -52.09
CA PRO A 1 -3.17 15.98 -50.84
C PRO A 1 -2.56 15.34 -49.57
N SER A 2 -1.25 15.10 -49.54
CA SER A 2 -0.63 14.13 -48.61
C SER A 2 0.60 14.63 -47.84
N GLU A 3 1.07 15.86 -48.07
CA GLU A 3 2.26 16.40 -47.39
C GLU A 3 1.92 17.47 -46.33
N VAL A 4 0.84 18.22 -46.55
CA VAL A 4 0.47 19.36 -45.69
C VAL A 4 -0.11 18.91 -44.33
N GLU A 5 -0.83 17.78 -44.30
CA GLU A 5 -1.34 17.20 -43.05
C GLU A 5 -0.22 16.54 -42.21
N LEU A 6 0.83 16.02 -42.86
CA LEU A 6 1.96 15.38 -42.17
C LEU A 6 2.85 16.41 -41.47
N GLU A 7 3.11 17.57 -42.11
CA GLU A 7 3.87 18.67 -41.50
C GLU A 7 3.10 19.27 -40.30
N SER A 8 1.77 19.36 -40.41
CA SER A 8 0.89 19.85 -39.35
C SER A 8 0.86 18.91 -38.14
N ALA A 9 0.89 17.58 -38.35
CA ALA A 9 0.97 16.58 -37.29
C ALA A 9 2.34 16.56 -36.58
N LEU A 10 3.43 16.89 -37.29
CA LEU A 10 4.77 17.00 -36.72
C LEU A 10 4.94 18.27 -35.87
N ARG A 11 4.28 19.38 -36.24
CA ARG A 11 4.28 20.62 -35.44
C ARG A 11 3.54 20.50 -34.11
N LEU A 12 2.61 19.56 -33.96
CA LEU A 12 1.83 19.35 -32.72
C LEU A 12 2.56 18.56 -31.63
N LYS A 13 3.79 18.09 -31.85
CA LYS A 13 4.51 17.18 -30.92
C LYS A 13 5.76 17.73 -30.26
N THR A 14 5.87 19.04 -30.13
CA THR A 14 6.76 19.64 -29.12
C THR A 14 5.91 20.44 -28.15
N ILE A 15 5.17 19.73 -27.29
CA ILE A 15 4.70 20.34 -26.06
C ILE A 15 5.98 20.63 -25.26
N GLN A 16 6.48 21.86 -25.38
CA GLN A 16 7.42 22.43 -24.44
C GLN A 16 6.70 22.45 -23.10
N TYR A 17 6.88 21.37 -22.34
CA TYR A 17 6.60 21.39 -20.92
C TYR A 17 7.40 22.56 -20.38
N PHE A 18 6.72 23.55 -19.80
CA PHE A 18 7.39 24.56 -19.00
C PHE A 18 8.10 23.80 -17.88
N VAL A 19 9.40 23.54 -18.05
CA VAL A 19 10.26 23.08 -16.98
C VAL A 19 10.35 24.26 -16.04
N THR A 20 9.44 24.33 -15.08
CA THR A 20 9.62 25.24 -13.96
C THR A 20 10.95 24.84 -13.34
N GLN A 21 11.97 25.69 -13.44
CA GLN A 21 13.22 25.50 -12.70
C GLN A 21 12.86 25.56 -11.23
N ARG A 22 12.68 24.38 -10.63
CA ARG A 22 12.40 24.22 -9.22
C ARG A 22 13.77 24.12 -8.56
N PRO A 23 14.23 25.10 -7.78
CA PRO A 23 15.59 25.10 -7.25
C PRO A 23 15.90 23.86 -6.40
N TRP A 24 14.87 23.21 -5.85
CA TRP A 24 15.01 21.96 -5.11
C TRP A 24 15.21 20.72 -6.01
N LEU A 25 14.91 20.79 -7.31
CA LEU A 25 15.26 19.72 -8.26
C LEU A 25 16.78 19.59 -8.40
N ASP A 26 17.52 20.70 -8.37
CA ASP A 26 18.99 20.70 -8.43
C ASP A 26 19.64 20.17 -7.13
N LEU A 27 18.86 20.04 -6.06
CA LEU A 27 19.29 19.41 -4.82
C LEU A 27 19.18 17.88 -4.87
N TYR A 28 18.39 17.31 -5.80
CA TYR A 28 18.35 15.86 -6.01
C TYR A 28 19.71 15.38 -6.55
N GLY A 29 20.23 14.31 -5.99
CA GLY A 29 21.53 13.75 -6.38
C GLY A 29 22.76 14.45 -5.79
N LYS A 30 22.61 15.69 -5.25
CA LYS A 30 23.66 16.37 -4.47
C LYS A 30 23.54 16.08 -2.97
N HIS A 31 22.44 16.50 -2.35
CA HIS A 31 22.19 16.32 -0.90
C HIS A 31 20.97 15.45 -0.63
N VAL A 32 19.97 15.48 -1.51
CA VAL A 32 18.78 14.63 -1.43
C VAL A 32 18.99 13.45 -2.37
N ARG A 33 19.35 12.29 -1.82
CA ARG A 33 19.43 11.06 -2.60
C ARG A 33 18.01 10.61 -2.95
N PRO A 34 17.69 10.33 -4.23
CA PRO A 34 16.43 9.70 -4.59
C PRO A 34 16.27 8.42 -3.76
N VAL A 35 15.17 8.28 -3.03
CA VAL A 35 14.89 7.06 -2.26
C VAL A 35 14.77 5.92 -3.27
N ALA A 36 15.78 5.06 -3.30
CA ALA A 36 15.80 3.91 -4.18
C ALA A 36 14.47 3.15 -4.05
N PRO A 37 13.86 2.70 -5.16
CA PRO A 37 12.75 1.76 -5.11
C PRO A 37 13.08 0.62 -4.15
N PHE A 38 12.13 0.25 -3.29
CA PHE A 38 12.30 -0.90 -2.40
C PHE A 38 12.51 -2.14 -3.30
N GLY A 39 13.68 -2.78 -3.19
CA GLY A 39 14.10 -3.87 -4.08
C GLY A 39 15.07 -3.48 -5.20
N SER A 40 15.57 -2.25 -5.27
CA SER A 40 16.74 -1.96 -6.12
C SER A 40 17.93 -2.79 -5.62
N ALA A 41 18.34 -3.77 -6.41
CA ALA A 41 19.51 -4.63 -6.21
C ALA A 41 20.83 -3.86 -6.39
N SER A 42 20.94 -2.72 -5.73
CA SER A 42 22.21 -2.02 -5.56
C SER A 42 23.10 -2.92 -4.70
N ARG A 43 24.26 -3.32 -5.25
CA ARG A 43 25.32 -4.09 -4.57
C ARG A 43 25.91 -3.40 -3.32
N ARG A 44 25.44 -2.22 -2.94
CA ARG A 44 25.84 -1.55 -1.69
C ARG A 44 24.94 -2.03 -0.56
N SER A 45 25.56 -2.34 0.59
CA SER A 45 24.85 -2.59 1.85
C SER A 45 23.80 -1.52 2.07
N TYR A 46 22.52 -1.88 1.95
CA TYR A 46 21.42 -0.97 2.22
C TYR A 46 21.35 -0.77 3.74
N VAL A 47 21.95 0.31 4.22
CA VAL A 47 21.79 0.72 5.61
C VAL A 47 20.47 1.46 5.70
N ASP A 48 19.50 0.87 6.40
CA ASP A 48 18.20 1.49 6.61
C ASP A 48 18.40 2.81 7.38
N PRO A 49 17.96 3.96 6.83
CA PRO A 49 18.16 5.25 7.48
C PRO A 49 17.30 5.41 8.74
N ALA A 50 16.22 4.64 8.90
CA ALA A 50 15.32 4.81 10.03
C ALA A 50 15.87 4.10 11.27
N LEU A 51 16.06 4.84 12.37
CA LEU A 51 16.54 4.32 13.65
C LEU A 51 15.71 3.11 14.11
N ILE A 52 14.38 3.21 14.00
CA ILE A 52 13.47 2.14 14.38
C ILE A 52 13.73 0.83 13.63
N HIS A 53 14.14 0.87 12.36
CA HIS A 53 14.42 -0.34 11.60
C HIS A 53 15.80 -0.94 11.93
N ARG A 54 16.68 -0.16 12.56
CA ARG A 54 17.99 -0.61 13.03
C ARG A 54 17.94 -1.13 14.46
N SER A 55 17.11 -0.52 15.30
CA SER A 55 16.97 -0.88 16.71
C SER A 55 15.94 -1.97 16.95
N LEU A 56 14.92 -2.09 16.09
CA LEU A 56 13.85 -3.07 16.23
C LEU A 56 13.94 -4.14 15.13
N PRO A 57 14.18 -5.41 15.50
CA PRO A 57 14.07 -6.56 14.60
C PRO A 57 12.66 -6.69 13.99
N ASP A 58 12.59 -7.30 12.80
CA ASP A 58 11.34 -7.43 12.04
C ASP A 58 10.33 -8.34 12.73
N GLU A 59 10.78 -9.30 13.53
CA GLU A 59 9.94 -10.21 14.31
C GLU A 59 9.18 -9.44 15.40
N LEU A 60 9.85 -8.52 16.10
CA LEU A 60 9.20 -7.69 17.12
C LEU A 60 8.22 -6.70 16.50
N LEU A 61 8.57 -6.13 15.34
CA LEU A 61 7.67 -5.28 14.58
C LEU A 61 6.40 -6.04 14.14
N PHE A 62 6.56 -7.30 13.73
CA PHE A 62 5.44 -8.19 13.42
C PHE A 62 4.55 -8.44 14.65
N GLU A 63 5.13 -8.74 15.80
CA GLU A 63 4.41 -8.96 17.07
C GLU A 63 3.61 -7.72 17.53
N VAL A 64 4.15 -6.52 17.31
CA VAL A 64 3.42 -5.27 17.55
C VAL A 64 2.21 -5.18 16.61
N PHE A 65 2.42 -5.39 15.31
CA PHE A 65 1.34 -5.30 14.32
C PHE A 65 0.24 -6.35 14.54
N VAL A 66 0.55 -7.57 14.98
CA VAL A 66 -0.46 -8.59 15.31
C VAL A 66 -1.40 -8.13 16.43
N ARG A 67 -0.93 -7.30 17.36
CA ARG A 67 -1.71 -6.79 18.49
C ARG A 67 -2.52 -5.53 18.16
N MET A 68 -2.21 -4.83 17.06
CA MET A 68 -2.89 -3.61 16.67
C MET A 68 -4.31 -3.87 16.13
N ALA A 69 -5.21 -2.90 16.28
CA ALA A 69 -6.51 -2.97 15.64
C ALA A 69 -6.36 -2.87 14.11
N PRO A 70 -7.24 -3.50 13.32
CA PRO A 70 -7.12 -3.49 11.85
C PRO A 70 -7.16 -2.10 11.21
N TYR A 71 -7.87 -1.15 11.85
CA TYR A 71 -7.87 0.26 11.43
C TYR A 71 -6.51 0.93 11.68
N ASP A 72 -5.86 0.61 12.81
CA ASP A 72 -4.53 1.11 13.14
C ASP A 72 -3.47 0.51 12.23
N LEU A 73 -3.64 -0.74 11.79
CA LEU A 73 -2.81 -1.35 10.75
C LEU A 73 -2.92 -0.59 9.41
N GLY A 74 -4.13 -0.15 9.05
CA GLY A 74 -4.33 0.74 7.91
C GLY A 74 -3.50 2.02 8.03
N ARG A 75 -3.59 2.70 9.18
CA ARG A 75 -2.82 3.92 9.47
C ARG A 75 -1.30 3.67 9.50
N ALA A 76 -0.86 2.58 10.12
CA ALA A 76 0.54 2.17 10.19
C ALA A 76 1.14 1.94 8.80
N SER A 77 0.34 1.43 7.84
CA SER A 77 0.80 1.23 6.46
C SER A 77 1.18 2.53 5.73
N CYS A 78 0.75 3.69 6.24
CA CYS A 78 1.06 5.00 5.70
C CYS A 78 2.36 5.61 6.26
N VAL A 79 2.96 5.02 7.30
CA VAL A 79 4.14 5.59 7.99
C VAL A 79 5.39 5.48 7.13
N CYS A 80 5.70 4.29 6.61
CA CYS A 80 6.84 4.09 5.73
C CYS A 80 6.62 2.89 4.79
N ARG A 81 7.49 2.78 3.77
CA ARG A 81 7.43 1.68 2.79
C ARG A 81 7.58 0.31 3.46
N LYS A 82 8.54 0.15 4.40
CA LYS A 82 8.78 -1.12 5.10
C LYS A 82 7.50 -1.61 5.79
N TRP A 83 6.87 -0.73 6.58
CA TRP A 83 5.61 -1.05 7.28
C TRP A 83 4.49 -1.39 6.31
N ARG A 84 4.34 -0.63 5.22
CA ARG A 84 3.37 -0.92 4.16
C ARG A 84 3.54 -2.33 3.59
N TYR A 85 4.77 -2.77 3.34
CA TYR A 85 5.04 -4.10 2.81
C TYR A 85 4.86 -5.19 3.86
N THR A 86 5.29 -4.97 5.10
CA THR A 86 5.06 -5.93 6.20
C THR A 86 3.57 -6.17 6.38
N ILE A 87 2.76 -5.10 6.48
CA ILE A 87 1.30 -5.16 6.71
C ILE A 87 0.53 -5.80 5.54
N ARG A 88 1.12 -5.90 4.34
CA ARG A 88 0.52 -6.66 3.23
C ARG A 88 0.49 -8.17 3.49
N ASN A 89 1.21 -8.67 4.49
CA ASN A 89 1.14 -10.07 4.87
C ASN A 89 -0.32 -10.47 5.21
N PRO A 90 -0.85 -11.54 4.60
CA PRO A 90 -2.24 -11.95 4.78
C PRO A 90 -2.58 -12.36 6.22
N VAL A 91 -1.59 -12.73 7.04
CA VAL A 91 -1.81 -13.17 8.43
C VAL A 91 -2.54 -12.11 9.25
N PHE A 92 -2.16 -10.83 9.12
CA PHE A 92 -2.81 -9.74 9.85
C PHE A 92 -4.31 -9.64 9.53
N TRP A 93 -4.64 -9.71 8.25
CA TRP A 93 -6.02 -9.57 7.76
C TRP A 93 -6.84 -10.84 8.02
N ARG A 94 -6.22 -12.03 7.97
CA ARG A 94 -6.87 -13.30 8.33
C ARG A 94 -7.40 -13.25 9.75
N THR A 95 -6.54 -12.89 10.71
CA THR A 95 -6.91 -12.83 12.13
C THR A 95 -8.01 -11.79 12.38
N ALA A 96 -7.92 -10.64 11.70
CA ALA A 96 -8.95 -9.61 11.73
C ALA A 96 -10.30 -10.13 11.21
N CYS A 97 -10.33 -10.76 10.03
CA CYS A 97 -11.55 -11.32 9.44
C CYS A 97 -12.19 -12.39 10.33
N LEU A 98 -11.39 -13.32 10.85
CA LEU A 98 -11.89 -14.39 11.72
C LEU A 98 -12.50 -13.85 13.01
N LYS A 99 -11.93 -12.78 13.58
CA LYS A 99 -12.49 -12.09 14.75
C LYS A 99 -13.78 -11.33 14.40
N ALA A 100 -13.83 -10.60 13.29
CA ALA A 100 -15.00 -9.78 12.93
C ALA A 100 -16.21 -10.61 12.48
N TRP A 101 -16.00 -11.75 11.82
CA TRP A 101 -17.08 -12.62 11.33
C TRP A 101 -17.05 -14.00 11.97
N GLN A 102 -16.78 -14.05 13.28
CA GLN A 102 -16.75 -15.29 14.06
C GLN A 102 -18.09 -16.05 13.98
N LEU A 103 -19.22 -15.33 13.90
CA LEU A 103 -20.57 -15.91 13.80
C LEU A 103 -20.79 -16.77 12.55
N SER A 104 -20.13 -16.47 11.43
CA SER A 104 -20.24 -17.30 10.22
C SER A 104 -19.51 -18.64 10.36
N GLY A 105 -18.63 -18.80 11.35
CA GLY A 105 -17.79 -19.97 11.51
C GLY A 105 -16.57 -20.00 10.57
N LEU A 106 -15.54 -20.74 10.95
CA LEU A 106 -14.25 -20.74 10.24
C LEU A 106 -14.39 -21.26 8.79
N VAL A 107 -15.01 -22.43 8.60
CA VAL A 107 -15.14 -23.08 7.29
C VAL A 107 -15.88 -22.19 6.29
N GLU A 108 -16.96 -21.54 6.71
CA GLU A 108 -17.75 -20.68 5.84
C GLU A 108 -16.98 -19.41 5.45
N ASN A 109 -16.21 -18.83 6.39
CA ASN A 109 -15.32 -17.72 6.07
C ASN A 109 -14.30 -18.08 4.98
N TYR A 110 -13.74 -19.30 5.00
CA TYR A 110 -12.84 -19.78 3.95
C TYR A 110 -13.54 -19.98 2.60
N LYS A 111 -14.76 -20.53 2.59
CA LYS A 111 -15.56 -20.67 1.36
C LYS A 111 -15.86 -19.30 0.75
N ILE A 112 -16.29 -18.33 1.55
CA ILE A 112 -16.55 -16.95 1.11
C ILE A 112 -15.27 -16.29 0.59
N LEU A 113 -14.15 -16.46 1.29
CA LEU A 113 -12.85 -15.94 0.88
C LEU A 113 -12.47 -16.43 -0.53
N GLN A 114 -12.59 -17.73 -0.79
CA GLN A 114 -12.23 -18.30 -2.09
C GLN A 114 -13.21 -17.91 -3.19
N SER A 115 -14.52 -17.99 -2.92
CA SER A 115 -15.55 -17.74 -3.92
C SER A 115 -15.74 -16.28 -4.30
N LYS A 116 -15.61 -15.32 -3.36
CA LYS A 116 -15.92 -13.90 -3.59
C LYS A 116 -14.70 -12.98 -3.60
N TYR A 117 -13.58 -13.40 -3.01
CA TYR A 117 -12.43 -12.52 -2.76
C TYR A 117 -11.10 -13.06 -3.30
N GLU A 118 -11.13 -14.08 -4.16
CA GLU A 118 -9.94 -14.65 -4.83
C GLU A 118 -8.84 -15.06 -3.84
N GLY A 119 -9.22 -15.53 -2.64
CA GLY A 119 -8.24 -15.92 -1.61
C GLY A 119 -7.61 -14.75 -0.83
N SER A 120 -7.95 -13.49 -1.12
CA SER A 120 -7.34 -12.32 -0.48
C SER A 120 -8.07 -11.88 0.79
N TRP A 121 -7.46 -12.17 1.95
CA TRP A 121 -7.99 -11.75 3.25
C TRP A 121 -8.15 -10.23 3.38
N ARG A 122 -7.21 -9.48 2.80
CA ARG A 122 -7.26 -8.01 2.81
C ARG A 122 -8.45 -7.50 1.99
N LYS A 123 -8.68 -8.07 0.80
CA LYS A 123 -9.83 -7.71 -0.05
C LYS A 123 -11.14 -8.00 0.67
N MET A 124 -11.24 -9.15 1.34
CA MET A 124 -12.37 -9.50 2.19
C MET A 124 -12.57 -8.50 3.33
N TRP A 125 -11.52 -8.10 4.04
CA TRP A 125 -11.61 -7.14 5.16
C TRP A 125 -12.16 -5.77 4.74
N LEU A 126 -11.77 -5.30 3.55
CA LEU A 126 -12.12 -3.97 3.04
C LEU A 126 -13.53 -3.94 2.41
N LEU A 127 -13.93 -5.03 1.76
CA LEU A 127 -15.17 -5.07 0.95
C LEU A 127 -16.34 -5.76 1.63
N ARG A 128 -16.10 -6.66 2.60
CA ARG A 128 -17.19 -7.38 3.27
C ARG A 128 -17.92 -6.45 4.26
N PRO A 129 -19.26 -6.32 4.16
CA PRO A 129 -20.03 -5.52 5.11
C PRO A 129 -19.89 -6.03 6.55
N ARG A 130 -19.84 -5.09 7.49
CA ARG A 130 -19.86 -5.35 8.94
C ARG A 130 -21.21 -4.90 9.48
N VAL A 131 -21.95 -5.82 10.09
CA VAL A 131 -23.19 -5.48 10.79
C VAL A 131 -22.79 -4.86 12.13
N ARG A 132 -22.97 -3.55 12.27
CA ARG A 132 -22.83 -2.85 13.54
C ARG A 132 -24.18 -2.95 14.26
N THR A 133 -24.19 -3.42 15.49
CA THR A 133 -25.41 -3.63 16.31
C THR A 133 -26.16 -2.34 16.65
N ASP A 134 -25.57 -1.18 16.37
CA ASP A 134 -26.11 0.14 16.73
C ASP A 134 -27.15 0.67 15.72
N GLY A 135 -27.80 -0.20 14.95
CA GLY A 135 -28.92 0.17 14.07
C GLY A 135 -28.55 1.02 12.83
N LYS A 136 -27.26 1.25 12.56
CA LYS A 136 -26.81 1.98 11.36
C LYS A 136 -25.90 1.10 10.51
N LEU A 137 -26.43 0.67 9.37
CA LEU A 137 -25.76 -0.15 8.37
C LEU A 137 -24.88 0.77 7.50
N TYR A 138 -23.74 1.20 8.04
CA TYR A 138 -22.74 1.89 7.23
C TYR A 138 -22.03 0.85 6.38
N PHE A 139 -22.17 0.93 5.06
CA PHE A 139 -21.23 0.34 4.11
C PHE A 139 -19.88 1.05 4.28
N LEU A 140 -19.14 0.69 5.33
CA LEU A 140 -17.78 1.17 5.56
C LEU A 140 -16.87 0.48 4.55
N THR A 141 -16.82 1.01 3.33
CA THR A 141 -15.66 0.84 2.46
C THR A 141 -14.49 1.53 3.16
N CYS A 142 -13.62 0.73 3.77
CA CYS A 142 -12.38 1.24 4.36
C CYS A 142 -11.48 1.79 3.23
N PHE A 143 -11.32 3.11 3.15
CA PHE A 143 -10.25 3.78 2.41
C PHE A 143 -8.93 3.70 3.21
#